data_AF-A0A534WNA9-F1
#
_entry.id   AF-A0A534WNA9-F1
#
_cell.length_a   1.000
_cell.length_b   1.000
_cell.length_c   1.000
_cell.angle_alpha   90.00
_cell.angle_beta   90.00
_cell.angle_gamma   90.00
#
_symmetry.space_group_name_H-M   'P 1'
#
loop_
_entity.id
_entity.type
_entity.pdbx_description
1 polymer ?
#
loop_
_entity_poly.entity_id
_entity_poly.type
_entity_poly.pdbx_seq_one_letter_code
_entity_poly.pdbx_strand_id
1 'polypeptide(L)'
;AAPAIALNPASLVFQTVTVGSSKTLGAQVQNAGTAPLSVTGISSCAGTPGSMTWTPTAPFTVLAGGSVTLNVTFAPTAAGALPAGACLA
;
A
#
# COMPACT_ATOMS: atom_id res chain seq x y z
N ALA A 1 16.58 20.44 3.20
CA ALA A 1 16.15 19.07 3.53
C ALA A 1 14.84 18.81 2.81
N ALA A 2 14.69 17.64 2.17
CA ALA A 2 13.46 17.26 1.48
C ALA A 2 13.04 15.85 1.93
N PRO A 3 11.75 15.57 2.06
CA PRO A 3 11.27 14.21 2.29
C PRO A 3 11.45 13.41 0.99
N ALA A 4 11.86 12.15 1.09
CA ALA A 4 11.97 11.27 -0.06
C ALA A 4 11.32 9.93 0.28
N ILE A 5 10.14 9.70 -0.29
CA ILE A 5 9.41 8.45 -0.11
C ILE A 5 9.97 7.38 -1.04
N ALA A 6 10.28 6.21 -0.48
CA ALA A 6 10.69 5.03 -1.22
C ALA A 6 9.84 3.85 -0.76
N LEU A 7 9.13 3.20 -1.68
CA LEU A 7 8.40 1.96 -1.39
C LEU A 7 9.19 0.76 -1.85
N ASN A 8 9.40 -0.23 -0.97
CA ASN A 8 10.06 -1.46 -1.31
C ASN A 8 9.33 -2.69 -0.74
N PRO A 9 8.76 -3.56 -1.60
CA PRO A 9 8.57 -3.38 -3.05
C PRO A 9 7.57 -2.25 -3.38
N ALA A 10 7.78 -1.55 -4.50
CA ALA A 10 6.87 -0.50 -5.00
C ALA A 10 5.57 -1.06 -5.60
N SER A 11 5.57 -2.34 -5.98
CA SER A 11 4.41 -3.05 -6.53
C SER A 11 4.20 -4.36 -5.78
N LEU A 12 2.97 -4.61 -5.33
CA LEU A 12 2.59 -5.83 -4.64
C LEU A 12 1.78 -6.73 -5.58
N VAL A 13 2.28 -7.94 -5.84
CA VAL A 13 1.62 -8.89 -6.74
C VAL A 13 0.84 -9.91 -5.92
N PHE A 14 -0.46 -9.70 -5.79
CA PHE A 14 -1.36 -10.60 -5.07
C PHE A 14 -1.62 -11.91 -5.80
N GLN A 15 -1.35 -11.96 -7.12
CA GLN A 15 -1.67 -13.10 -7.99
C GLN A 15 -3.18 -13.46 -7.92
N THR A 16 -3.53 -14.67 -8.32
CA THR A 16 -4.88 -15.21 -8.19
C THR A 16 -5.19 -15.46 -6.71
N VAL A 17 -6.14 -14.71 -6.15
CA VAL A 17 -6.70 -14.94 -4.82
C VAL A 17 -8.11 -15.49 -4.99
N THR A 18 -8.37 -16.65 -4.37
CA THR A 18 -9.69 -17.29 -4.38
C THR A 18 -10.72 -16.43 -3.66
N VAL A 19 -11.93 -16.35 -4.22
CA VAL A 19 -13.06 -15.64 -3.60
C VAL A 19 -13.34 -16.25 -2.22
N GLY A 20 -13.48 -15.40 -1.21
CA GLY A 20 -13.62 -15.81 0.19
C GLY A 20 -12.30 -16.12 0.90
N SER A 21 -11.16 -16.06 0.21
CA SER A 21 -9.83 -16.07 0.83
C SER A 21 -9.29 -14.64 0.96
N SER A 22 -8.39 -14.42 1.92
CA SER A 22 -7.65 -13.17 2.05
C SER A 22 -6.16 -13.41 1.86
N LYS A 23 -5.48 -12.46 1.23
CA LYS A 23 -4.03 -12.48 1.06
C LYS A 23 -3.46 -11.16 1.48
N THR A 24 -2.50 -11.19 2.39
CA THR A 24 -1.79 -10.00 2.88
C THR A 24 -0.39 -9.96 2.32
N LEU A 25 0.02 -8.78 1.83
CA LEU A 25 1.36 -8.50 1.37
C LEU A 25 1.88 -7.22 2.00
N GLY A 26 3.14 -7.22 2.44
CA GLY A 26 3.78 -6.06 3.04
C GLY A 26 4.66 -5.30 2.05
N ALA A 27 4.54 -3.98 2.03
CA ALA A 27 5.49 -3.06 1.40
C ALA A 27 6.12 -2.17 2.48
N GLN A 28 7.44 -1.91 2.40
CA GLN A 28 8.09 -0.96 3.29
C GLN A 28 8.09 0.44 2.68
N VAL A 29 7.46 1.38 3.38
CA VAL A 29 7.51 2.81 3.09
C VAL A 29 8.68 3.41 3.87
N GLN A 30 9.75 3.74 3.18
CA GLN A 30 10.98 4.29 3.73
C GLN A 30 11.06 5.77 3.41
N ASN A 31 11.53 6.56 4.37
CA ASN A 31 11.88 7.95 4.14
C ASN A 31 13.39 8.07 3.94
N ALA A 32 13.83 7.94 2.69
CA ALA A 32 15.22 8.16 2.28
C ALA A 32 15.62 9.64 2.29
N GLY A 33 14.69 10.52 2.66
CA GLY A 33 14.89 11.95 2.74
C GLY A 33 15.59 12.39 4.03
N THR A 34 15.92 13.67 4.07
CA THR A 34 16.50 14.34 5.25
C THR A 34 15.47 15.14 6.05
N ALA A 35 14.22 15.17 5.60
CA ALA A 35 13.09 15.81 6.28
C ALA A 35 12.01 14.76 6.62
N PRO A 36 11.19 14.98 7.67
CA PRO A 36 10.09 14.08 8.00
C PRO A 36 9.05 14.03 6.86
N LEU A 37 8.67 12.82 6.47
CA LEU A 37 7.66 12.55 5.45
C LEU A 37 6.31 12.41 6.15
N SER A 38 5.37 13.31 5.86
CA SER A 38 4.00 13.25 6.36
C SER A 38 3.11 12.61 5.29
N VAL A 39 2.61 11.41 5.57
CA VAL A 39 1.62 10.72 4.72
C VAL A 39 0.24 11.13 5.21
N THR A 40 -0.46 11.96 4.44
CA THR A 40 -1.77 12.53 4.81
C THR A 40 -2.94 11.63 4.42
N GLY A 41 -2.75 10.80 3.40
CA GLY A 41 -3.75 9.89 2.86
C GLY A 41 -3.08 8.74 2.13
N ILE A 42 -3.75 7.60 2.10
CA ILE A 42 -3.49 6.54 1.12
C ILE A 42 -4.82 6.32 0.43
N SER A 43 -4.82 6.47 -0.87
CA SER A 43 -5.98 6.33 -1.73
C SER A 43 -5.75 5.21 -2.73
N SER A 44 -6.80 4.48 -3.07
CA SER A 44 -6.72 3.49 -4.13
C SER A 44 -7.05 4.14 -5.48
N CYS A 45 -6.34 3.73 -6.53
CA CYS A 45 -6.65 4.17 -7.87
C CYS A 45 -7.99 3.61 -8.34
N ALA A 46 -8.61 4.30 -9.30
CA ALA A 46 -9.85 3.86 -9.93
C ALA A 46 -9.69 2.43 -10.48
N GLY A 47 -10.68 1.57 -10.19
CA GLY A 47 -10.65 0.15 -10.54
C GLY A 47 -10.13 -0.77 -9.44
N THR A 48 -9.58 -0.23 -8.35
CA THR A 48 -9.24 -1.05 -7.18
C THR A 48 -10.53 -1.50 -6.48
N PRO A 49 -10.75 -2.81 -6.30
CA PRO A 49 -11.95 -3.29 -5.62
C PRO A 49 -11.92 -2.92 -4.14
N GLY A 50 -13.08 -2.59 -3.57
CA GLY A 50 -13.23 -2.22 -2.15
C GLY A 50 -12.91 -3.35 -1.15
N SER A 51 -12.60 -4.54 -1.65
CA SER A 51 -12.07 -5.68 -0.90
C SER A 51 -10.59 -5.54 -0.50
N MET A 52 -9.92 -4.49 -0.96
CA MET A 52 -8.52 -4.22 -0.65
C MET A 52 -8.44 -3.24 0.53
N THR A 53 -7.75 -3.66 1.59
CA THR A 53 -7.54 -2.88 2.83
C THR A 53 -6.05 -2.76 3.10
N TRP A 54 -5.63 -1.78 3.89
CA TRP A 54 -4.21 -1.58 4.22
C TRP A 54 -4.01 -1.04 5.62
N THR A 55 -2.88 -1.39 6.24
CA THR A 55 -2.49 -0.98 7.58
C THR A 55 -0.99 -0.68 7.62
N PRO A 56 -0.54 0.43 8.25
CA PRO A 56 -1.33 1.45 8.94
C PRO A 56 -2.13 2.34 7.97
N THR A 57 -3.24 2.88 8.46
CA THR A 57 -4.02 3.90 7.75
C THR A 57 -3.39 5.27 7.97
N ALA A 58 -3.40 6.13 6.94
CA ALA A 58 -3.01 7.52 7.07
C ALA A 58 -3.98 8.30 8.00
N PRO A 59 -3.52 9.37 8.68
CA PRO A 59 -2.21 9.98 8.56
C PRO A 59 -1.13 9.34 9.45
N PHE A 60 0.10 9.25 8.92
CA PHE A 60 1.28 8.88 9.72
C PHE A 60 2.52 9.63 9.24
N THR A 61 3.50 9.78 10.13
CA THR A 61 4.75 10.48 9.84
C THR A 61 5.92 9.52 9.92
N VAL A 62 6.74 9.51 8.87
CA VAL A 62 8.00 8.76 8.83
C VAL A 62 9.14 9.75 9.02
N LEU A 63 9.87 9.63 10.12
CA LEU A 63 11.07 10.44 10.37
C LEU A 63 12.14 10.21 9.31
N ALA A 64 13.08 11.15 9.16
CA ALA A 64 14.20 11.00 8.21
C ALA A 64 15.01 9.74 8.52
N GLY A 65 15.25 8.90 7.51
CA GLY A 65 15.90 7.59 7.66
C GLY A 65 15.01 6.51 8.31
N GLY A 66 13.75 6.82 8.62
CA GLY A 66 12.79 5.88 9.18
C GLY A 66 12.09 5.04 8.10
N SER A 67 11.46 3.95 8.54
CA SER A 67 10.70 3.05 7.69
C SER A 67 9.43 2.56 8.38
N VAL A 68 8.34 2.43 7.62
CA VAL A 68 7.04 1.92 8.08
C VAL A 68 6.62 0.77 7.18
N THR A 69 6.17 -0.33 7.77
CA THR A 69 5.62 -1.46 7.02
C THR A 69 4.14 -1.23 6.75
N LEU A 70 3.78 -1.11 5.48
CA LEU A 70 2.41 -1.05 4.98
C LEU A 70 1.97 -2.46 4.56
N ASN A 71 1.11 -3.08 5.35
CA ASN A 71 0.47 -4.35 5.04
C ASN A 71 -0.81 -4.11 4.27
N VAL A 72 -0.85 -4.58 3.03
CA VAL A 72 -2.01 -4.49 2.16
C VAL A 72 -2.66 -5.87 2.09
N THR A 73 -3.93 -5.95 2.46
CA THR A 73 -4.72 -7.18 2.46
C THR A 73 -5.76 -7.12 1.36
N PHE A 74 -5.81 -8.15 0.53
CA PHE A 74 -6.79 -8.30 -0.53
C PHE A 74 -7.72 -9.48 -0.21
N ALA A 75 -9.01 -9.22 -0.06
CA ALA A 75 -10.02 -10.22 0.30
C ALA A 75 -11.20 -10.22 -0.71
N PRO A 76 -11.05 -10.80 -1.91
CA PRO A 76 -12.08 -10.78 -2.95
C PRO A 76 -13.40 -11.40 -2.47
N THR A 77 -14.49 -10.62 -2.56
CA THR A 77 -15.86 -11.04 -2.23
C THR A 77 -16.67 -11.46 -3.46
N ALA A 78 -16.21 -11.12 -4.66
CA ALA A 78 -16.78 -11.53 -5.93
C ALA A 78 -15.68 -12.07 -6.85
N ALA A 79 -16.03 -13.01 -7.72
CA ALA A 79 -15.13 -13.46 -8.77
C ALA A 79 -14.89 -12.30 -9.75
N GLY A 80 -13.68 -11.75 -9.71
CA GLY A 80 -13.27 -10.64 -10.56
C GLY A 80 -11.75 -10.54 -10.55
N ALA A 81 -11.16 -10.34 -11.72
CA ALA A 81 -9.73 -10.07 -11.80
C ALA A 81 -9.45 -8.69 -11.18
N LEU A 82 -8.40 -8.59 -10.36
CA LEU A 82 -7.79 -7.29 -10.10
C LEU A 82 -7.35 -6.72 -11.45
N PRO A 83 -7.82 -5.54 -11.86
CA PRO A 83 -7.32 -4.93 -13.08
C PRO A 83 -5.80 -4.76 -12.95
N ALA A 84 -5.07 -5.11 -14.02
CA ALA A 84 -3.65 -4.86 -14.11
C ALA A 84 -3.43 -3.33 -14.10
N GLY A 85 -3.14 -2.76 -12.93
CA GLY A 85 -3.11 -1.31 -12.71
C GLY A 85 -3.74 -0.84 -11.40
N ALA A 86 -4.27 -1.73 -10.55
CA ALA A 86 -4.61 -1.35 -9.18
C ALA A 86 -3.36 -0.79 -8.48
N CYS A 87 -3.44 0.47 -8.09
CA CYS A 87 -2.35 1.28 -7.55
C CYS A 87 -2.84 1.96 -6.27
N LEU A 88 -1.90 2.27 -5.36
CA LEU A 88 -2.14 3.06 -4.16
C LEU A 88 -1.36 4.38 -4.32
N ALA A 89 -2.04 5.51 -4.13
CA ALA A 89 -1.52 6.87 -4.26
C ALA A 89 -1.66 7.66 -2.95
#